data_AF-A0A0B5HNX2-F1
#
_entry.id   AF-A0A0B5HNX2-F1
#
_cell.length_a   1.000
_cell.length_b   1.000
_cell.length_c   1.000
_cell.angle_alpha   90.00
_cell.angle_beta   90.00
_cell.angle_gamma   90.00
#
_symmetry.space_group_name_H-M   'P 1'
#
loop_
_entity.id
_entity.type
_entity.pdbx_description
1 polymer ?
#
loop_
_entity_poly.entity_id
_entity_poly.type
_entity_poly.pdbx_seq_one_letter_code
_entity_poly.pdbx_strand_id
1 'polypeptide(L)' 'MRKNLFVMNCMGYSHKNSKGITYFLHSVVGKNGKTLFFFSKKSDGSIDLPQGYTIGENPRTGLPLLKKK' A
#
# COMPACT_ATOMS: atom_id res chain seq x y z
N MET A 1 -6.35 19.58 -27.68
CA MET A 1 -5.43 19.96 -26.57
C MET A 1 -5.46 18.85 -25.53
N ARG A 2 -4.32 18.19 -25.29
CA ARG A 2 -4.22 17.07 -24.35
C ARG A 2 -4.37 17.61 -22.93
N LYS A 3 -5.43 17.22 -22.23
CA LYS A 3 -5.56 17.41 -20.77
C LYS A 3 -4.48 16.56 -20.10
N ASN A 4 -3.26 17.11 -20.02
CA ASN A 4 -2.26 16.71 -19.04
C ASN A 4 -2.71 17.29 -17.70
N LEU A 5 -3.68 16.66 -17.06
CA LEU A 5 -3.98 16.91 -15.66
C LEU A 5 -4.69 15.71 -15.08
N PHE A 6 -3.92 14.72 -14.65
CA PHE A 6 -4.29 13.84 -13.55
C PHE A 6 -3.01 13.28 -12.92
N VAL A 7 -2.17 14.16 -12.38
CA VAL A 7 -1.49 13.77 -11.13
C VAL A 7 -2.55 13.93 -10.05
N MET A 8 -3.48 12.98 -10.01
CA MET A 8 -4.31 12.78 -8.83
C MET A 8 -3.31 12.33 -7.77
N ASN A 9 -3.02 13.23 -6.84
CA ASN A 9 -2.35 12.92 -5.59
C ASN A 9 -3.29 12.05 -4.74
N CYS A 10 -3.77 10.93 -5.29
CA CYS A 10 -4.56 9.94 -4.58
C CYS A 10 -3.57 9.25 -3.65
N MET A 11 -3.57 9.71 -2.40
CA MET A 11 -3.03 8.98 -1.28
C MET A 11 -3.63 7.57 -1.39
N GLY A 12 -2.83 6.58 -1.75
CA GLY A 12 -3.27 5.20 -1.94
C GLY A 12 -3.80 4.61 -0.64
N TYR A 13 -3.99 3.29 -0.62
CA TYR A 13 -4.55 2.60 0.53
C TYR A 13 -3.74 2.88 1.80
N SER A 14 -4.43 3.31 2.87
CA SER A 14 -3.83 3.51 4.19
C SER A 14 -4.51 2.65 5.25
N HIS A 15 -3.74 2.25 6.25
CA HIS A 15 -4.18 1.40 7.35
C HIS A 15 -3.58 1.89 8.66
N LYS A 16 -4.43 2.15 9.64
CA LYS A 16 -4.02 2.43 11.02
C LYS A 16 -3.98 1.12 11.79
N ASN A 17 -2.80 0.75 12.28
CA ASN A 17 -2.63 -0.48 13.05
C ASN A 17 -3.24 -0.36 14.46
N SER A 18 -3.26 -1.46 15.19
CA SER A 18 -3.73 -1.53 16.58
C SER A 18 -3.01 -0.57 17.55
N LYS A 19 -1.78 -0.17 17.21
CA LYS A 19 -0.95 0.78 17.99
C LYS A 19 -1.15 2.24 17.58
N GLY A 20 -2.08 2.52 16.67
CA GLY A 20 -2.42 3.85 16.22
C GLY A 20 -1.46 4.48 15.19
N ILE A 21 -0.55 3.70 14.63
CA ILE A 21 0.39 4.13 13.59
C ILE A 21 -0.24 3.91 12.22
N THR A 22 -0.24 4.96 11.39
CA THR A 22 -0.72 4.89 10.01
C THR A 22 0.39 4.42 9.08
N TYR A 23 0.06 3.43 8.26
CA TYR A 23 0.89 2.95 7.16
C TYR A 23 0.14 3.08 5.84
N PHE A 24 0.88 3.22 4.77
CA PHE A 24 0.38 3.32 3.39
C PHE A 24 0.92 2.15 2.58
N LEU A 25 0.11 1.65 1.65
CA LEU A 25 0.48 0.54 0.78
C LEU A 25 1.34 1.02 -0.38
N HIS A 26 2.42 0.31 -0.65
CA HIS A 26 3.34 0.54 -1.77
C HIS A 26 3.56 -0.76 -2.53
N SER A 27 4.03 -0.63 -3.77
CA SER A 27 4.51 -1.76 -4.55
C SER A 27 5.83 -1.46 -5.23
N VAL A 28 6.69 -2.47 -5.31
CA VAL A 28 7.89 -2.45 -6.17
C VAL A 28 7.90 -3.67 -7.06
N VAL A 29 8.33 -3.50 -8.31
CA VAL A 29 8.53 -4.63 -9.22
C VAL A 29 9.97 -5.12 -9.07
N GLY A 30 10.13 -6.36 -8.63
CA GLY A 30 11.44 -6.99 -8.53
C GLY A 30 12.06 -7.27 -9.90
N LYS A 31 13.37 -7.56 -9.92
CA LYS A 31 14.13 -7.86 -11.16
C LYS A 31 13.57 -9.05 -11.95
N ASN A 32 12.85 -9.95 -11.29
CA ASN A 32 12.19 -11.11 -11.88
C ASN A 32 10.74 -10.83 -12.36
N GLY A 33 10.33 -9.56 -12.41
CA GLY A 33 8.99 -9.14 -12.81
C GLY A 33 7.90 -9.37 -11.75
N LYS A 34 8.24 -9.86 -10.56
CA LYS A 34 7.26 -10.07 -9.48
C LYS A 34 7.02 -8.78 -8.71
N THR A 35 5.76 -8.41 -8.53
CA THR A 35 5.38 -7.28 -7.69
C THR A 35 5.42 -7.68 -6.21
N LEU A 36 6.18 -6.92 -5.43
CA LEU A 36 6.20 -7.00 -3.98
C LEU A 36 5.36 -5.87 -3.41
N PHE A 37 4.38 -6.22 -2.57
CA PHE A 37 3.56 -5.26 -1.84
C PHE A 37 4.08 -5.10 -0.42
N PHE A 38 4.15 -3.87 0.08
CA PHE A 38 4.64 -3.58 1.43
C PHE A 38 4.01 -2.31 1.99
N PHE A 39 4.02 -2.19 3.31
CA PHE A 39 3.52 -1.03 4.02
C PHE A 39 4.66 -0.13 4.49
N SER A 40 4.51 1.18 4.32
CA SER A 40 5.47 2.21 4.72
C SER A 40 4.77 3.35 5.45
N LYS A 41 5.49 4.13 6.26
CA LYS A 41 4.96 5.34 6.90
C LYS A 41 4.89 6.54 5.96
N LYS A 42 5.53 6.45 4.78
CA LYS A 42 5.48 7.50 3.76
C LYS A 42 4.22 7.37 2.91
N SER A 43 3.52 8.47 2.70
CA SER A 43 2.35 8.55 1.83
C SER A 43 2.72 8.62 0.35
N ASP A 44 3.90 9.13 0.02
CA ASP A 44 4.27 9.46 -1.36
C ASP A 44 4.54 8.21 -2.20
N GLY A 45 3.83 8.08 -3.32
CA GLY A 45 3.93 6.89 -4.18
C GLY A 45 3.13 5.69 -3.65
N SER A 46 2.23 5.91 -2.70
CA SER A 46 1.29 4.88 -2.25
C SER A 46 0.32 4.49 -3.37
N ILE A 47 -0.14 3.24 -3.31
CA ILE A 47 -1.02 2.63 -4.30
C ILE A 47 -2.31 2.14 -3.65
N ASP A 48 -3.34 1.95 -4.47
CA ASP A 48 -4.60 1.35 -4.01
C ASP A 48 -4.44 -0.14 -3.67
N LEU A 49 -5.34 -0.67 -2.83
CA LEU A 49 -5.35 -2.08 -2.46
C LEU A 49 -5.72 -2.93 -3.69
N PRO A 50 -4.82 -3.80 -4.17
CA PRO A 50 -5.12 -4.67 -5.31
C PRO A 50 -6.28 -5.62 -5.01
N GLN A 51 -7.10 -5.88 -6.03
CA GLN A 51 -8.20 -6.83 -5.93
C GLN A 51 -7.70 -8.23 -5.54
N GLY A 52 -8.48 -8.94 -4.73
CA GLY A 52 -8.12 -10.29 -4.26
C GLY A 52 -7.18 -10.32 -3.05
N TYR A 53 -6.82 -9.16 -2.51
CA TYR A 53 -6.09 -9.05 -1.25
C TYR A 53 -6.97 -8.53 -0.12
N THR A 54 -6.64 -8.93 1.10
CA THR A 54 -7.15 -8.40 2.37
C THR A 54 -6.00 -7.94 3.23
N ILE A 55 -6.30 -7.10 4.22
CA ILE A 55 -5.29 -6.65 5.18
C ILE A 55 -5.40 -7.49 6.44
N GLY A 56 -4.25 -8.01 6.88
CA GLY A 56 -4.06 -8.51 8.23
C GLY A 56 -3.01 -7.67 8.94
N GLU A 57 -2.94 -7.81 10.26
CA GLU A 57 -1.89 -7.21 11.08
C GLU A 57 -1.06 -8.33 11.71
N ASN A 58 0.26 -8.17 11.75
CA ASN A 58 1.11 -9.08 12.52
C ASN A 58 0.89 -8.80 14.02
N PRO A 59 0.35 -9.75 14.81
CA PRO A 59 0.03 -9.51 16.22
C PRO A 59 1.26 -9.16 17.07
N ARG A 60 2.47 -9.63 16.68
CA ARG A 60 3.71 -9.34 17.42
C ARG A 60 4.24 -7.93 17.17
N THR A 61 4.29 -7.49 15.91
CA THR A 61 4.90 -6.19 15.56
C THR A 61 3.88 -5.06 15.40
N GLY A 62 2.65 -5.40 15.05
CA GLY A 62 1.62 -4.47 14.62
C GLY A 62 1.80 -3.99 13.17
N LEU A 63 2.63 -4.66 12.37
CA LEU A 63 2.85 -4.29 10.97
C LEU A 63 1.67 -4.79 10.12
N PRO A 64 1.02 -3.91 9.32
CA PRO A 64 0.01 -4.34 8.37
C PRO A 64 0.64 -5.18 7.25
N LEU A 65 -0.08 -6.20 6.80
CA LEU A 65 0.36 -7.18 5.80
C LEU A 65 -0.77 -7.47 4.83
N LEU A 66 -0.43 -7.73 3.57
CA LEU A 66 -1.39 -8.22 2.58
C LEU A 66 -1.54 -9.74 2.75
N LYS A 67 -2.78 -10.19 2.87
CA LYS A 67 -3.18 -11.60 2.78
C LYS A 67 -3.94 -11.79 1.48
N LYS A 68 -3.67 -12.87 0.76
CA LYS A 68 -4.54 -13.26 -0.36
C LYS A 68 -5.87 -13.72 0.22
N LYS A 69 -6.97 -13.32 -0.42
CA LYS A 69 -8.29 -13.91 -0.17
C LYS A 69 -8.28 -15.38 -0.55
#